data_AF-A4NZ52-F1
#
_entry.id   AF-A4NZ52-F1
#
_cell.length_a   1.000
_cell.length_b   1.000
_cell.length_c   1.000
_cell.angle_alpha   90.00
_cell.angle_beta   90.00
_cell.angle_gamma   90.00
#
_symmetry.space_group_name_H-M   'P 1'
#
loop_
_entity.id
_entity.type
_entity.pdbx_description
1 polymer ?
#
loop_
_entity_poly.entity_id
_entity_poly.type
_entity_poly.pdbx_seq_one_letter_code
_entity_poly.pdbx_strand_id
1 'polypeptide(L)' 'MVNDDFQEYVKQLVTKHRDERIYPFQYEGKKYWLKQPEKLKGIWLLLKPHPKNLLKMNYILY' A
#
# COMPACT_ATOMS: atom_id res chain seq x y z
N MET A 1 -4.87 -2.61 -21.99
CA MET A 1 -5.93 -2.04 -21.13
C MET A 1 -5.60 -2.47 -19.71
N VAL A 2 -5.22 -1.54 -18.84
CA VAL A 2 -5.05 -1.85 -17.41
C VAL A 2 -6.45 -2.17 -16.90
N ASN A 3 -6.64 -3.32 -16.25
CA ASN A 3 -7.96 -3.81 -15.87
C ASN A 3 -8.52 -2.91 -14.77
N ASP A 4 -9.43 -1.99 -15.11
CA ASP A 4 -10.01 -0.99 -14.20
C ASP A 4 -10.62 -1.65 -12.94
N ASP A 5 -11.21 -2.83 -13.12
CA ASP A 5 -11.76 -3.68 -12.05
C ASP A 5 -10.70 -4.05 -10.99
N PHE A 6 -9.50 -4.45 -11.44
CA PHE A 6 -8.42 -4.81 -10.54
C PHE A 6 -7.92 -3.59 -9.75
N GLN A 7 -7.83 -2.42 -10.39
CA GLN A 7 -7.43 -1.19 -9.69
C GLN A 7 -8.46 -0.76 -8.64
N GLU A 8 -9.75 -0.89 -8.96
CA GLU A 8 -10.82 -0.58 -8.01
C GLU A 8 -10.82 -1.55 -6.83
N TYR A 9 -10.66 -2.84 -7.10
CA TYR A 9 -10.52 -3.87 -6.07
C TYR A 9 -9.33 -3.59 -5.13
N VAL A 10 -8.17 -3.24 -5.69
CA VAL A 10 -6.98 -2.88 -4.90
C VAL A 10 -7.22 -1.61 -4.06
N LYS A 11 -7.92 -0.59 -4.58
CA LYS A 11 -8.27 0.62 -3.81
C LYS A 11 -9.17 0.30 -2.62
N GLN A 12 -10.13 -0.60 -2.79
CA GLN A 12 -10.99 -1.06 -1.69
C GLN A 12 -10.17 -1.79 -0.62
N LEU A 13 -9.24 -2.66 -1.02
CA LEU A 13 -8.33 -3.36 -0.11
C LEU A 13 -7.43 -2.40 0.67
N VAL A 14 -6.83 -1.40 0.03
CA VAL A 14 -6.04 -0.34 0.69
C VAL A 14 -6.85 0.37 1.76
N THR A 15 -8.12 0.67 1.48
CA THR A 15 -9.00 1.35 2.44
C THR A 15 -9.34 0.45 3.62
N LYS A 16 -9.64 -0.83 3.35
CA LYS A 16 -10.02 -1.81 4.37
C LYS A 16 -8.86 -2.23 5.27
N HIS A 17 -7.65 -2.30 4.72
CA HIS A 17 -6.44 -2.79 5.41
C HIS A 17 -5.42 -1.67 5.65
N ARG A 18 -5.86 -0.43 5.85
CA ARG A 18 -5.03 0.80 5.84
C ARG A 18 -3.87 0.82 6.85
N ASP A 19 -3.92 0.00 7.88
CA ASP A 19 -2.90 -0.06 8.94
C ASP A 19 -2.02 -1.32 8.85
N GLU A 20 -2.26 -2.17 7.85
CA GLU A 20 -1.46 -3.36 7.58
C GLU A 20 -0.41 -3.07 6.50
N ARG A 21 0.87 -3.12 6.88
CA ARG A 21 1.98 -2.84 5.96
C ARG A 21 2.03 -3.81 4.78
N ILE A 22 1.75 -5.09 5.03
CA ILE A 22 1.75 -6.14 4.01
C ILE A 22 0.48 -6.96 4.20
N TYR A 23 -0.38 -7.01 3.20
CA TYR A 23 -1.62 -7.78 3.23
C TYR A 23 -1.66 -8.76 2.04
N PRO A 24 -1.64 -10.08 2.27
CA PRO A 24 -1.78 -11.06 1.20
C PRO A 24 -3.26 -11.16 0.77
N PHE A 25 -3.51 -11.20 -0.53
CA PHE A 25 -4.86 -11.40 -1.08
C PHE A 25 -4.82 -12.29 -2.33
N GLN A 26 -5.97 -12.79 -2.75
CA GLN A 26 -6.12 -13.51 -4.01
C GLN A 26 -7.01 -12.72 -4.96
N TYR A 27 -6.67 -12.76 -6.25
CA TYR A 27 -7.47 -12.20 -7.34
C TYR A 27 -7.30 -13.09 -8.57
N GLU A 28 -8.41 -13.52 -9.17
CA GLU A 28 -8.43 -14.41 -10.34
C GLU A 28 -7.54 -15.66 -10.20
N GLY A 29 -7.58 -16.31 -9.03
CA GLY A 29 -6.80 -17.52 -8.76
C GLY A 29 -5.29 -17.30 -8.53
N LYS A 30 -4.80 -16.07 -8.64
CA LYS A 30 -3.41 -15.70 -8.34
C LYS A 30 -3.32 -15.07 -6.95
N LYS A 31 -2.17 -15.28 -6.30
CA LYS A 31 -1.87 -14.71 -4.99
C LYS A 31 -1.03 -13.45 -5.16
N TYR A 32 -1.42 -12.40 -4.47
CA TYR A 32 -0.80 -11.08 -4.50
C TYR A 32 -0.49 -10.60 -3.09
N TRP A 33 0.39 -9.62 -2.99
CA TRP A 33 0.69 -8.92 -1.75
C TRP A 33 0.49 -7.42 -1.93
N LEU A 34 -0.42 -6.86 -1.14
CA LEU A 34 -0.57 -5.43 -1.01
C LEU A 34 0.53 -4.89 -0.08
N LYS A 35 1.47 -4.14 -0.65
CA LYS A 35 2.53 -3.45 0.10
C LYS A 35 2.17 -1.99 0.29
N GLN A 36 1.98 -1.59 1.55
CA GLN A 36 1.65 -0.23 1.94
C GLN A 36 2.85 0.43 2.65
N PRO A 37 3.04 1.75 2.49
CA PRO A 37 4.10 2.47 3.17
C PRO A 37 3.84 2.48 4.68
N GLU A 38 4.92 2.40 5.46
CA GLU A 38 4.84 2.58 6.90
C GLU A 38 4.41 4.01 7.21
N LYS A 39 3.31 4.16 7.96
CA LYS A 39 2.95 5.45 8.55
C LYS A 39 3.99 5.75 9.64
N LEU A 40 4.90 6.68 9.36
CA LEU A 40 5.82 7.19 10.38
C LEU A 40 5.00 7.80 11.52
N LYS A 41 5.19 7.30 12.75
CA LYS A 41 4.52 7.81 13.96
C LYS A 41 5.56 8.40 14.92
N GLY A 42 5.16 9.44 15.64
CA GLY A 42 5.93 10.02 16.74
C GLY A 42 7.29 10.60 16.32
N ILE A 43 8.31 10.36 17.14
CA ILE A 43 9.67 10.94 17.04
C ILE A 43 10.33 10.64 15.68
N TRP A 44 9.89 9.58 15.00
CA TRP A 44 10.38 9.20 13.68
C TRP A 44 10.07 10.22 12.57
N LEU A 45 9.05 11.07 12.74
CA LEU A 45 8.79 12.22 11.85
C LEU A 45 9.84 13.33 12.00
N LEU A 46 10.40 13.48 13.21
CA LEU A 46 11.42 14.48 13.54
C LEU A 46 12.82 14.01 13.13
N LEU A 47 13.07 12.70 13.24
CA LEU A 47 14.40 12.12 13.01
C LEU A 47 14.71 11.79 11.54
N LYS A 48 13.73 11.88 10.63
CA LYS A 48 13.97 11.64 9.19
C LYS A 48 14.03 12.95 8.41
N PRO A 49 15.08 13.16 7.58
CA PRO A 49 15.34 14.45 6.94
C PRO A 49 14.27 14.88 5.91
N HIS A 50 13.45 13.95 5.38
CA HIS A 50 12.42 14.26 4.38
C HIS A 50 11.13 13.42 4.56
N PRO A 51 10.29 13.70 5.56
CA PRO A 51 9.09 12.90 5.84
C PRO A 51 8.05 12.94 4.71
N LYS A 52 7.98 14.04 3.94
CA LYS A 52 6.99 14.25 2.87
C LYS A 52 7.23 13.38 1.62
N ASN A 53 8.47 12.95 1.37
CA ASN A 53 8.83 12.18 0.17
C ASN A 53 8.63 10.66 0.34
N LEU A 54 8.43 10.17 1.57
CA LEU A 54 8.22 8.75 1.87
C LEU A 54 6.79 8.27 1.59
N LEU A 55 5.82 9.18 1.55
CA LEU A 55 4.42 8.86 1.23
C LEU A 55 4.18 8.65 -0.26
N LYS A 56 5.15 9.00 -1.12
CA LYS A 56 5.06 8.79 -2.56
C LYS A 56 5.63 7.42 -2.94
N MET A 57 5.04 6.35 -2.40
CA MET A 57 5.45 4.98 -2.72
C MET A 57 4.35 4.32 -3.55
N ASN A 58 4.67 4.06 -4.81
CA ASN A 58 3.88 3.24 -5.74
C ASN A 58 3.42 1.95 -5.05
N TYR A 59 2.15 1.59 -5.18
CA TYR A 59 1.64 0.30 -4.74
C TYR A 59 2.25 -0.78 -5.65
N ILE A 60 3.37 -1.38 -5.24
CA ILE A 60 4.04 -2.43 -5.99
C ILE A 60 3.35 -3.76 -5.66
N LEU A 61 2.69 -4.32 -6.68
CA LEU A 61 2.10 -5.66 -6.67
C LEU A 61 3.12 -6.65 -7.25
N TYR A 62 3.42 -7.71 -6.51
CA TYR A 62 4.18 -8.88 -6.98
C TYR A 62 3.21 -10.04 -7.12
#